data_AF-A0A172T2P7-F1
#
_entry.id   AF-A0A172T2P7-F1
#
_cell.length_a   1.000
_cell.length_b   1.000
_cell.length_c   1.000
_cell.angle_alpha   90.00
_cell.angle_beta   90.00
_cell.angle_gamma   90.00
#
_symmetry.space_group_name_H-M   'P 1'
#
loop_
_entity.id
_entity.type
_entity.pdbx_description
1 polymer ?
#
loop_
_entity_poly.entity_id
_entity_poly.type
_entity_poly.pdbx_seq_one_letter_code
_entity_poly.pdbx_strand_id
1 'polypeptide(L)'
;MEILKVSSKSSPNKVAGAIVGSLKKNEKVEIQAIGAGAVNQASKSLAVARRFLEQEGLDLYVVPAFIEIQIGNETRTGISFKVYLQKK
;
A
#
# COMPACT_ATOMS: atom_id res chain seq x y z
N MET A 1 11.30 4.98 -3.95
CA MET A 1 9.86 4.76 -3.79
C MET A 1 9.64 4.67 -2.29
N GLU A 2 8.77 5.49 -1.72
CA GLU A 2 8.46 5.41 -0.28
C GLU A 2 7.83 4.04 0.03
N ILE A 3 8.18 3.45 1.17
CA ILE A 3 7.70 2.13 1.58
C ILE A 3 6.81 2.28 2.81
N LEU A 4 5.55 1.85 2.68
CA LEU A 4 4.57 1.78 3.76
C LEU A 4 4.45 0.32 4.23
N LYS A 5 4.88 0.06 5.47
CA LYS A 5 4.74 -1.27 6.08
C LYS A 5 3.38 -1.39 6.75
N VAL A 6 2.64 -2.44 6.40
CA VAL A 6 1.30 -2.70 6.91
C VAL A 6 1.30 -3.97 7.75
N SER A 7 0.61 -3.92 8.88
CA SER A 7 0.42 -5.05 9.81
C SER A 7 -1.06 -5.42 9.89
N SER A 8 -1.38 -6.55 10.52
CA SER A 8 -2.77 -6.94 10.80
C SER A 8 -3.53 -5.94 11.69
N LYS A 9 -2.80 -5.15 12.50
CA LYS A 9 -3.36 -4.13 13.39
C LYS A 9 -3.46 -2.74 12.75
N SER A 10 -2.95 -2.58 11.53
CA SER A 10 -3.01 -1.30 10.83
C SER A 10 -4.46 -0.92 10.51
N SER A 11 -4.80 0.34 10.74
CA SER A 11 -6.12 0.87 10.39
C SER A 11 -6.19 1.20 8.89
N PRO A 12 -7.17 0.65 8.13
CA PRO A 12 -7.26 0.91 6.70
C PRO A 12 -7.30 2.38 6.32
N ASN A 13 -8.07 3.19 7.07
CA ASN A 13 -8.23 4.63 6.81
C ASN A 13 -6.92 5.40 7.04
N LYS A 14 -6.16 5.06 8.09
CA LYS A 14 -4.86 5.72 8.35
C LYS A 14 -3.84 5.41 7.26
N VAL A 15 -3.75 4.14 6.87
CA VAL A 15 -2.85 3.70 5.78
C VAL A 15 -3.29 4.31 4.44
N ALA A 16 -4.59 4.41 4.16
CA ALA A 16 -5.10 5.07 2.96
C ALA A 16 -4.69 6.55 2.87
N GLY A 17 -4.78 7.28 3.98
CA GLY A 17 -4.28 8.66 4.06
C GLY A 17 -2.78 8.76 3.77
N ALA A 18 -1.98 7.83 4.31
CA ALA A 18 -0.56 7.74 4.01
C ALA A 18 -0.29 7.45 2.53
N ILE A 19 -1.00 6.48 1.92
CA ILE A 19 -0.90 6.15 0.48
C ILE A 19 -1.15 7.40 -0.37
N VAL A 20 -2.26 8.10 -0.13
CA VAL A 20 -2.61 9.31 -0.89
C VAL A 20 -1.56 10.40 -0.70
N GLY A 21 -1.12 10.64 0.54
CA GLY A 21 -0.06 11.60 0.82
C GLY A 21 1.25 11.30 0.10
N SER A 22 1.65 10.02 0.05
CA SER A 22 2.85 9.57 -0.67
C SER A 22 2.70 9.66 -2.18
N LEU A 23 1.55 9.25 -2.73
CA LEU A 23 1.26 9.32 -4.17
C LEU A 23 1.27 10.77 -4.67
N LYS A 24 0.72 11.72 -3.91
CA LYS A 24 0.77 13.14 -4.29
C LYS A 24 2.18 13.73 -4.32
N LYS A 25 3.12 13.15 -3.54
CA LYS A 25 4.52 13.60 -3.49
C LYS A 25 5.37 12.99 -4.61
N ASN A 26 5.18 11.70 -4.90
CA ASN A 26 6.12 10.92 -5.71
C ASN A 26 5.49 10.08 -6.83
N GLU A 27 4.19 10.25 -7.11
CA GLU A 27 3.35 9.48 -8.07
C GLU A 27 3.37 7.95 -7.89
N LYS A 28 4.15 7.43 -6.94
CA LYS A 28 4.31 6.01 -6.66
C LYS A 28 4.68 5.75 -5.21
N VAL A 29 4.15 4.66 -4.66
CA VAL A 29 4.42 4.19 -3.29
C VAL A 29 4.39 2.65 -3.26
N GLU A 30 5.20 2.05 -2.40
CA GLU A 30 5.19 0.61 -2.19
C GLU A 30 4.52 0.30 -0.85
N ILE A 31 3.60 -0.66 -0.84
CA ILE A 31 3.02 -1.19 0.40
C ILE A 31 3.57 -2.60 0.61
N GLN A 32 4.16 -2.85 1.77
CA GLN A 32 4.69 -4.16 2.14
C GLN A 32 3.88 -4.76 3.28
N ALA A 33 3.42 -6.00 3.09
CA ALA A 33 2.60 -6.71 4.06
C ALA A 33 3.04 -8.17 4.20
N ILE A 34 3.14 -8.65 5.44
CA ILE A 34 3.49 -10.04 5.75
C ILE A 34 2.33 -10.69 6.51
N GLY A 35 1.85 -11.83 6.00
CA GLY A 35 0.74 -12.59 6.56
C GLY A 35 -0.65 -12.10 6.14
N ALA A 36 -1.63 -13.01 6.17
CA ALA A 36 -2.97 -12.79 5.62
C ALA A 36 -3.67 -11.55 6.21
N GLY A 37 -3.54 -11.32 7.52
CA GLY A 37 -4.15 -10.16 8.18
C GLY A 37 -3.60 -8.83 7.65
N ALA A 38 -2.28 -8.72 7.47
CA ALA A 38 -1.65 -7.51 6.95
C ALA A 38 -2.01 -7.28 5.48
N VAL A 39 -2.02 -8.34 4.67
CA VAL A 39 -2.41 -8.29 3.25
C VAL A 39 -3.86 -7.81 3.10
N ASN A 40 -4.77 -8.29 3.96
CA ASN A 40 -6.16 -7.83 3.99
C ASN A 40 -6.26 -6.34 4.35
N GLN A 41 -5.50 -5.87 5.36
CA GLN A 41 -5.49 -4.43 5.69
C GLN A 41 -4.95 -3.58 4.54
N ALA A 42 -3.85 -3.99 3.90
CA ALA A 42 -3.29 -3.30 2.75
C ALA A 42 -4.30 -3.23 1.59
N SER A 43 -4.99 -4.33 1.30
CA SER A 43 -6.02 -4.40 0.26
C SER A 43 -7.19 -3.46 0.54
N LYS A 44 -7.68 -3.43 1.79
CA LYS A 44 -8.74 -2.48 2.21
C LYS A 44 -8.27 -1.04 2.12
N SER A 45 -7.03 -0.75 2.50
CA SER A 45 -6.43 0.59 2.38
C SER A 45 -6.36 1.08 0.94
N LEU A 46 -6.01 0.21 -0.01
CA LEU A 46 -6.00 0.54 -1.44
C LEU A 46 -7.40 0.94 -1.93
N ALA A 47 -8.44 0.21 -1.53
CA ALA A 47 -9.81 0.54 -1.88
C ALA A 47 -10.25 1.91 -1.30
N VAL A 48 -9.89 2.20 -0.05
CA VAL A 48 -10.19 3.50 0.57
C VAL A 48 -9.38 4.63 -0.06
N ALA A 49 -8.10 4.40 -0.38
CA ALA A 49 -7.24 5.39 -1.04
C ALA A 49 -7.79 5.78 -2.41
N ARG A 50 -8.29 4.82 -3.20
CA ARG A 50 -8.95 5.10 -4.48
C ARG A 50 -10.15 6.03 -4.31
N ARG A 51 -10.99 5.81 -3.29
CA ARG A 51 -12.13 6.72 -3.00
C ARG A 51 -11.69 8.14 -2.66
N PHE A 52 -10.56 8.31 -1.96
CA PHE A 52 -10.03 9.64 -1.65
C PHE A 52 -9.53 10.35 -2.91
N LEU A 53 -8.88 9.64 -3.83
CA LEU A 53 -8.38 10.19 -5.09
C LEU A 53 -9.49 10.56 -6.07
N GLU A 54 -10.62 9.83 -6.04
CA GLU A 54 -11.73 10.07 -6.95
C GLU A 54 -12.31 11.49 -6.85
N GLN A 55 -12.30 12.09 -5.65
CA GLN A 55 -12.74 13.48 -5.43
C GLN A 55 -11.88 14.51 -6.17
N GLU A 56 -10.68 14.11 -6.62
CA GLU A 56 -9.71 14.97 -7.31
C GLU A 56 -9.54 14.57 -8.79
N GLY A 57 -10.39 13.69 -9.33
CA GLY A 57 -10.26 13.21 -10.70
C GLY A 57 -9.01 12.34 -10.94
N LEU A 58 -8.49 11.74 -9.87
CA LEU A 58 -7.32 10.85 -9.89
C LEU A 58 -7.75 9.41 -9.60
N ASP A 59 -6.91 8.45 -10.00
CA ASP A 59 -7.05 7.05 -9.67
C ASP A 59 -5.67 6.43 -9.40
N LEU A 60 -5.66 5.16 -8.99
CA LEU A 60 -4.45 4.37 -8.80
C LEU A 60 -4.57 3.01 -9.49
N TYR A 61 -3.44 2.46 -9.92
CA TYR A 61 -3.31 1.04 -10.24
C TYR A 61 -2.26 0.38 -9.36
N VAL A 62 -2.33 -0.94 -9.28
CA VAL A 62 -1.53 -1.75 -8.34
C VAL A 62 -0.89 -2.92 -9.07
N VAL A 63 0.40 -3.10 -8.84
CA VAL A 63 1.17 -4.25 -9.33
C VAL A 63 1.64 -5.07 -8.12
N PRO A 64 1.02 -6.23 -7.84
CA PRO A 64 1.42 -7.09 -6.74
C PRO A 64 2.68 -7.90 -7.08
N ALA A 65 3.50 -8.19 -6.08
CA ALA A 65 4.66 -9.07 -6.21
C ALA A 65 4.97 -9.78 -4.88
N PHE A 66 5.60 -10.95 -4.96
CA PHE A 66 6.27 -11.52 -3.79
C PHE A 66 7.53 -10.72 -3.47
N ILE A 67 7.82 -10.60 -2.17
CA ILE A 67 9.07 -10.02 -1.67
C ILE A 67 9.60 -10.84 -0.51
N GLU A 68 10.91 -10.80 -0.32
CA GLU A 68 11.58 -11.31 0.87
C GLU A 68 11.92 -10.15 1.80
N ILE A 69 11.55 -10.27 3.07
CA ILE A 69 11.82 -9.27 4.11
C ILE A 69 12.59 -9.94 5.24
N GLN A 70 13.72 -9.36 5.62
CA GLN A 70 14.48 -9.78 6.79
C GLN A 70 13.79 -9.28 8.07
N ILE A 71 13.46 -10.19 8.99
CA ILE A 71 12.93 -9.89 10.32
C ILE A 71 13.79 -10.60 11.36
N GLY A 72 14.66 -9.84 12.01
CA GLY A 72 15.71 -10.42 12.85
C GLY A 72 16.64 -11.28 11.99
N ASN A 73 16.79 -12.54 12.36
CA ASN A 73 17.60 -13.52 11.62
C ASN A 73 16.77 -14.39 10.66
N GLU A 74 15.46 -14.16 10.54
CA GLU A 74 14.57 -14.91 9.64
C GLU A 74 14.27 -14.12 8.37
N THR A 75 14.27 -14.81 7.23
CA THR A 75 13.69 -14.29 5.99
C THR A 75 12.22 -14.69 5.93
N ARG A 76 11.34 -13.70 5.74
CA ARG A 76 9.90 -13.93 5.56
C ARG A 76 9.44 -13.49 4.19
N THR A 77 8.63 -14.34 3.56
CA THR A 77 7.94 -13.99 2.31
C THR A 77 6.72 -13.12 2.63
N GLY A 78 6.64 -11.97 1.96
CA GLY A 78 5.51 -11.05 2.02
C GLY A 78 4.96 -10.73 0.63
N ILE A 79 3.92 -9.90 0.61
CA ILE A 79 3.37 -9.30 -0.61
C ILE A 79 3.75 -7.82 -0.62
N SER A 80 4.27 -7.38 -1.76
CA SER A 80 4.42 -5.98 -2.12
C SER A 80 3.28 -5.57 -3.04
N PHE A 81 2.69 -4.41 -2.79
CA PHE A 81 1.80 -3.72 -3.70
C PHE A 81 2.51 -2.45 -4.16
N LYS A 82 3.01 -2.45 -5.40
CA LYS A 82 3.52 -1.23 -6.02
C LYS A 82 2.34 -0.44 -6.56
N VAL A 83 2.12 0.74 -6.01
CA VAL A 83 0.98 1.59 -6.29
C VAL A 83 1.45 2.79 -7.09
N TYR A 84 0.71 3.12 -8.13
CA TYR A 84 1.03 4.21 -9.04
C TYR A 84 -0.20 5.10 -9.20
N LEU A 85 0.03 6.41 -9.19
CA LEU A 85 -0.99 7.41 -9.46
C LEU A 85 -1.23 7.48 -10.97
N GLN A 86 -2.49 7.61 -11.36
CA GLN A 86 -2.87 7.86 -12.75
C GLN A 86 -3.98 8.93 -12.81
N LYS A 87 -4.00 9.68 -13.90
CA LYS A 87 -5.13 10.55 -14.23
C LYS A 87 -6.28 9.69 -14.77
N LYS A 88 -7.51 10.06 -14.42
CA LYS A 88 -8.71 9.46 -15.02
C LYS A 88 -8.90 9.94 -16.45
#